data_AF-A0A3D2WDG7-F1
#
_entry.id   AF-A0A3D2WDG7-F1
#
_cell.length_a   1.000
_cell.length_b   1.000
_cell.length_c   1.000
_cell.angle_alpha   90.00
_cell.angle_beta   90.00
_cell.angle_gamma   90.00
#
_symmetry.space_group_name_H-M   'P 1'
#
loop_
_entity.id
_entity.type
_entity.pdbx_description
1 polymer ?
#
loop_
_entity_poly.entity_id
_entity_poly.type
_entity_poly.pdbx_seq_one_letter_code
_entity_poly.pdbx_strand_id
1 'polypeptide(L)'
;MLFILFLMAASLVRNNDPASAEITYTEFRAQLSAGNVHQVTVTDRDIEGELRAPVIKADQEITRFQLTLPGEMTDGLIEDLEAEDVIIDAETSQPGWGTLLLSALPWLLFIAFWIWIFRTMQGGGNRAFQFGRSKAKLISPDTPKVTFADVAGADEAKQELEEIIQFLKDPSKFSRLGGRLPTGVLLVGPPGTGKTLLARAVAGEAGRPFFQMSGSDFVEMFVGVGASRVRDLFEQGKEQAPCIIFVDEIDAVGRHRGAGLGGGHDEREQTLNALLV
;
A
#
# COMPACT_ATOMS: atom_id res chain seq x y z
N MET A 1 -10.66 16.88 8.41
CA MET A 1 -12.03 17.33 8.73
C MET A 1 -12.63 16.56 9.91
N LEU A 2 -12.69 15.22 9.87
CA LEU A 2 -13.21 14.40 11.00
C LEU A 2 -12.47 14.64 12.33
N PHE A 3 -11.14 14.80 12.30
CA PHE A 3 -10.34 15.05 13.51
C PHE A 3 -10.67 16.39 14.19
N ILE A 4 -10.98 17.42 13.40
CA ILE A 4 -11.35 18.75 13.90
C ILE A 4 -12.78 18.71 14.48
N LEU A 5 -13.71 18.02 13.80
CA LEU A 5 -15.06 17.78 14.30
C LEU A 5 -15.07 16.97 15.61
N PHE A 6 -14.13 16.03 15.75
CA PHE A 6 -13.96 15.25 16.96
C PHE A 6 -13.44 16.10 18.14
N LEU A 7 -12.42 16.94 17.92
CA LEU A 7 -11.93 17.87 18.94
C LEU A 7 -13.02 18.86 19.38
N MET A 8 -13.84 19.32 18.44
CA MET A 8 -14.95 20.24 18.72
C MET A 8 -16.08 19.56 19.51
N ALA A 9 -16.42 18.31 19.19
CA ALA A 9 -17.39 17.53 19.95
C ALA A 9 -16.91 17.20 21.37
N ALA A 10 -15.63 16.87 21.53
CA ALA A 10 -15.03 16.63 22.85
C ALA A 10 -15.01 17.90 23.72
N SER A 11 -14.83 19.08 23.12
CA SER A 11 -14.89 20.36 23.84
C SER A 11 -16.30 20.73 24.30
N LEU A 12 -17.34 20.32 23.57
CA LEU A 12 -18.74 20.62 23.90
C LEU A 12 -19.27 19.77 25.06
N VAL A 13 -18.71 18.59 25.29
CA VAL A 13 -19.15 17.68 26.35
C VAL A 13 -18.59 18.06 27.73
N ARG A 14 -17.55 18.89 27.80
CA ARG A 14 -16.85 19.21 29.06
C ARG A 14 -17.53 20.31 29.91
N ASN A 15 -18.61 20.93 29.44
CA ASN A 15 -19.01 22.26 29.93
C ASN A 15 -20.45 22.40 30.44
N ASN A 16 -21.05 21.33 30.99
CA ASN A 16 -22.48 21.34 31.29
C ASN A 16 -22.85 20.77 32.66
N ASP A 17 -22.21 21.26 33.73
CA ASP A 17 -22.78 21.16 35.09
C ASP A 17 -23.49 22.47 35.48
N PRO A 18 -24.70 22.40 36.06
CA PRO A 18 -25.58 23.55 36.25
C PRO A 18 -25.19 24.42 37.46
N ALA A 19 -25.01 25.73 37.22
CA ALA A 19 -25.13 26.84 38.18
C ALA A 19 -24.43 26.69 39.55
N SER A 20 -23.23 26.13 39.60
CA SER A 20 -22.27 26.41 40.67
C SER A 20 -21.48 27.67 40.30
N ALA A 21 -21.29 28.59 41.26
CA ALA A 21 -20.38 29.71 41.04
C ALA A 21 -19.00 29.40 41.64
N GLU A 22 -17.96 29.66 40.87
CA GLU A 22 -16.59 29.49 41.33
C GLU A 22 -16.25 30.57 42.37
N ILE A 23 -15.92 30.17 43.59
CA ILE A 23 -15.46 31.06 44.65
C ILE A 23 -13.98 30.83 44.97
N THR A 24 -13.28 31.91 45.33
CA THR A 24 -11.88 31.78 45.71
C THR A 24 -11.77 31.19 47.12
N TYR A 25 -10.68 30.46 47.42
CA TYR A 25 -10.41 29.94 48.77
C TYR A 25 -10.53 31.00 49.87
N THR A 26 -10.10 32.24 49.61
CA THR A 26 -10.22 33.36 50.53
C THR A 26 -11.68 33.76 50.79
N GLU A 27 -12.53 33.75 49.76
CA GLU A 27 -13.96 34.04 49.88
C GLU A 27 -14.66 32.94 50.69
N PHE A 28 -14.31 31.68 50.42
CA PHE A 28 -14.79 30.53 51.19
C PHE A 28 -14.40 30.63 52.66
N ARG A 29 -13.14 30.93 52.99
CA ARG A 29 -12.69 31.12 54.39
C ARG A 29 -13.48 32.24 55.08
N ALA A 30 -13.77 33.33 54.37
CA ALA A 30 -14.60 34.41 54.92
C ALA A 30 -16.04 33.94 55.20
N GLN A 31 -16.67 33.20 54.28
CA GLN A 31 -18.02 32.65 54.47
C GLN A 31 -18.08 31.57 55.57
N LEU A 32 -17.02 30.77 55.70
CA LEU A 32 -16.88 29.77 56.76
C LEU A 32 -16.78 30.44 58.13
N SER A 33 -15.91 31.45 58.28
CA SER A 33 -15.81 32.22 59.54
C SER A 33 -17.08 33.02 59.88
N ALA A 34 -17.95 33.26 58.90
CA ALA A 34 -19.24 33.92 59.10
C ALA A 34 -20.37 32.91 59.43
N GLY A 35 -20.07 31.62 59.52
CA GLY A 35 -21.05 30.55 59.78
C GLY A 35 -22.04 30.34 58.63
N ASN A 36 -21.75 30.85 57.43
CA ASN A 36 -22.67 30.81 56.29
C ASN A 36 -22.53 29.54 55.42
N VAL A 37 -21.62 28.63 55.77
CA VAL A 37 -21.45 27.36 55.07
C VAL A 37 -22.38 26.31 55.72
N HIS A 38 -23.16 25.61 54.91
CA HIS A 38 -24.07 24.56 55.38
C HIS A 38 -23.45 23.17 55.25
N GLN A 39 -22.97 22.86 54.05
CA GLN A 39 -22.45 21.54 53.69
C GLN A 39 -21.31 21.70 52.70
N VAL A 40 -20.33 20.83 52.83
CA VAL A 40 -19.13 20.74 51.98
C VAL A 40 -18.97 19.29 51.54
N THR A 41 -18.99 19.08 50.23
CA THR A 41 -18.63 17.82 49.58
C THR A 41 -17.25 17.96 48.98
N VAL A 42 -16.33 17.09 49.41
CA VAL A 42 -14.94 17.07 48.95
C VAL A 42 -14.79 15.99 47.89
N THR A 43 -14.32 16.39 46.71
CA THR A 43 -13.99 15.50 45.59
C THR A 43 -12.55 15.77 45.13
N ASP A 44 -11.63 14.94 45.60
CA ASP A 44 -10.17 15.09 45.45
C ASP A 44 -9.65 16.47 45.94
N ARG A 45 -9.54 17.47 45.05
CA ARG A 45 -9.08 18.83 45.38
C ARG A 45 -10.17 19.89 45.18
N ASP A 46 -11.28 19.49 44.60
CA ASP A 46 -12.42 20.35 44.35
C ASP A 46 -13.40 20.17 45.51
N ILE A 47 -13.86 21.30 46.03
CA ILE A 47 -14.87 21.38 47.07
C ILE A 47 -16.11 22.00 46.45
N GLU A 48 -17.22 21.29 46.57
CA GLU A 48 -18.55 21.82 46.27
C GLU A 48 -19.31 21.97 47.57
N GLY A 49 -20.10 23.04 47.71
CA GLY A 49 -20.82 23.26 48.95
C GLY A 49 -22.04 24.15 48.81
N GLU A 50 -22.90 24.08 49.82
CA GLU A 50 -24.10 24.90 49.91
C GLU A 50 -23.95 25.95 51.00
N LEU A 51 -24.38 27.18 50.72
CA LEU A 51 -24.44 28.27 51.68
C LEU A 51 -25.81 28.29 52.37
N ARG A 52 -25.84 28.66 53.66
CA ARG A 52 -27.07 28.81 54.44
C ARG A 52 -27.91 30.00 53.95
N ALA A 53 -27.26 31.06 53.49
CA ALA A 53 -27.88 32.23 52.88
C ALA A 53 -27.23 32.56 51.52
N PRO A 54 -28.03 32.96 50.51
CA PRO A 54 -27.51 33.26 49.17
C PRO A 54 -26.57 34.47 49.23
N VAL A 55 -25.44 34.36 48.53
CA VAL A 55 -24.48 35.45 48.35
C VAL A 55 -24.62 35.97 46.92
N ILE A 56 -24.72 37.29 46.77
CA ILE A 56 -24.81 37.93 45.45
C ILE A 56 -23.40 38.05 44.89
N LYS A 57 -23.09 37.31 43.82
CA LYS A 57 -21.86 37.47 43.04
C LYS A 57 -22.25 37.64 41.57
N ALA A 58 -21.73 38.68 40.94
CA ALA A 58 -22.00 39.00 39.53
C ALA A 58 -23.50 39.03 39.15
N ASP A 59 -24.33 39.67 39.99
CA ASP A 59 -25.78 39.83 39.81
C ASP A 59 -26.60 38.51 39.83
N GLN A 60 -26.04 37.43 40.37
CA GLN A 60 -26.73 36.18 40.61
C GLN A 60 -26.70 35.79 42.09
N GLU A 61 -27.84 35.36 42.61
CA GLU A 61 -27.94 34.75 43.93
C GLU A 61 -27.37 33.34 43.88
N ILE A 62 -26.28 33.12 44.59
CA ILE A 62 -25.58 31.85 44.61
C ILE A 62 -25.82 31.19 45.95
N THR A 63 -26.44 30.02 45.90
CA THR A 63 -26.59 29.11 47.03
C THR A 63 -25.59 27.97 46.98
N ARG A 64 -25.01 27.67 45.80
CA ARG A 64 -24.04 26.60 45.57
C ARG A 64 -22.72 27.15 45.05
N PHE A 65 -21.64 26.80 45.72
CA PHE A 65 -20.31 27.20 45.33
C PHE A 65 -19.44 26.02 44.96
N GLN A 66 -18.46 26.29 44.10
CA GLN A 66 -17.38 25.38 43.79
C GLN A 66 -16.07 26.11 43.98
N LEU A 67 -15.08 25.44 44.57
CA LEU A 67 -13.73 25.97 44.71
C LEU A 67 -12.72 24.86 44.55
N THR A 68 -11.57 25.20 43.99
CA THR A 68 -10.40 24.31 43.96
C THR A 68 -9.43 24.72 45.07
N LEU A 69 -9.06 23.77 45.92
CA LEU A 69 -8.10 24.02 47.00
C LEU A 69 -6.70 24.31 46.42
N PRO A 70 -5.99 25.35 46.91
CA PRO A 70 -4.62 25.64 46.49
C PRO A 70 -3.58 24.61 47.03
N GLY A 71 -4.02 23.66 47.86
CA GLY A 71 -3.20 22.64 48.53
C GLY A 71 -3.99 21.36 48.80
N GLU A 72 -3.45 20.48 49.64
CA GLU A 72 -4.24 19.37 50.23
C GLU A 72 -5.12 19.92 51.35
N MET A 73 -6.20 19.22 51.66
CA MET A 73 -7.06 19.57 52.80
C MET A 73 -6.26 19.39 54.09
N THR A 74 -5.86 20.49 54.72
CA THR A 74 -5.12 20.47 55.98
C THR A 74 -6.04 20.14 57.14
N ASP A 75 -5.55 19.41 58.16
CA ASP A 75 -6.32 19.07 59.37
C ASP A 75 -6.97 20.29 60.03
N GLY A 76 -6.30 21.43 60.05
CA GLY A 76 -6.86 22.67 60.59
C GLY A 76 -8.09 23.21 59.84
N LEU A 77 -8.25 22.89 58.55
CA LEU A 77 -9.47 23.24 57.80
C LEU A 77 -10.64 22.32 58.16
N ILE A 78 -10.35 21.05 58.46
CA ILE A 78 -11.36 20.09 58.94
C ILE A 78 -11.84 20.51 60.33
N GLU A 79 -10.91 20.85 61.23
CA GLU A 79 -11.24 21.37 62.57
C GLU A 79 -12.10 22.65 62.50
N ASP A 80 -11.77 23.59 61.60
CA ASP A 80 -12.54 24.82 61.39
C ASP A 80 -13.95 24.54 60.83
N LEU A 81 -14.12 23.48 60.04
CA LEU A 81 -15.43 23.06 59.51
C LEU A 81 -16.29 22.37 60.57
N GLU A 82 -15.67 21.51 61.40
CA GLU A 82 -16.33 20.85 62.53
C GLU A 82 -16.77 21.85 63.60
N ALA A 83 -15.95 22.89 63.86
CA ALA A 83 -16.26 23.93 64.84
C ALA A 83 -17.53 24.75 64.50
N GLU A 84 -17.83 24.90 63.21
CA GLU A 84 -19.00 25.64 62.70
C GLU A 84 -20.18 24.72 62.32
N ASP A 85 -20.13 23.45 62.75
CA ASP A 85 -21.18 22.44 62.53
C ASP A 85 -21.54 22.27 61.03
N VAL A 86 -20.50 22.23 60.18
CA VAL A 86 -20.64 22.02 58.73
C VAL A 86 -20.67 20.52 58.44
N ILE A 87 -21.61 20.09 57.60
CA ILE A 87 -21.69 18.69 57.15
C ILE A 87 -20.58 18.44 56.13
N ILE A 88 -19.65 17.52 56.43
CA ILE A 88 -18.54 17.14 55.55
C ILE A 88 -18.88 15.80 54.88
N ASP A 89 -19.13 15.83 53.58
CA ASP A 89 -19.27 14.63 52.74
C ASP A 89 -18.04 14.46 51.85
N ALA A 90 -17.73 13.21 51.50
CA ALA A 90 -16.65 12.88 50.58
C ALA A 90 -17.18 12.00 49.45
N GLU A 91 -17.10 12.49 48.22
CA GLU A 91 -17.47 11.74 47.02
C GLU A 91 -16.24 11.44 46.17
N THR A 92 -16.15 10.21 45.67
CA THR A 92 -15.12 9.84 44.69
C THR A 92 -15.65 10.10 43.29
N SER A 93 -14.98 10.95 42.52
CA SER A 93 -15.32 11.19 41.11
C SER A 93 -15.05 9.93 40.29
N GLN A 94 -16.08 9.10 40.10
CA GLN A 94 -16.01 7.98 39.18
C GLN A 94 -16.50 8.44 37.80
N PRO A 95 -15.73 8.24 36.72
CA PRO A 95 -16.19 8.51 35.38
C PRO A 95 -17.47 7.69 35.10
N GLY A 96 -18.59 8.37 34.87
CA GLY A 96 -19.85 7.70 34.56
C GLY A 96 -19.72 6.78 33.34
N TRP A 97 -20.48 5.68 33.31
CA TRP A 97 -20.46 4.71 32.20
C TRP A 97 -20.64 5.36 30.81
N GLY A 98 -21.36 6.49 30.74
CA GLY A 98 -21.52 7.29 29.53
C GLY A 98 -20.22 7.92 29.01
N THR A 99 -19.34 8.40 29.90
CA THR A 99 -18.04 9.00 29.50
C THR A 99 -17.05 7.91 29.04
N LEU A 100 -17.13 6.71 29.62
CA LEU A 100 -16.38 5.53 29.17
C LEU A 100 -16.82 5.07 27.77
N LEU A 101 -18.12 4.99 27.49
CA LEU A 101 -18.61 4.62 26.16
C LEU A 101 -18.26 5.65 25.10
N LEU A 102 -18.37 6.95 25.42
CA LEU A 102 -18.02 8.02 24.49
C LEU A 102 -16.51 8.10 24.22
N SER A 103 -15.68 7.85 25.24
CA SER A 103 -14.21 7.78 25.08
C SER A 103 -13.72 6.52 24.35
N ALA A 104 -14.51 5.45 24.32
CA ALA A 104 -14.25 4.24 23.54
C ALA A 104 -14.64 4.36 22.05
N LEU A 105 -15.50 5.32 21.69
CA LEU A 105 -16.01 5.52 20.33
C LEU A 105 -14.91 5.73 19.26
N PRO A 106 -13.82 6.48 19.52
CA PRO A 106 -12.70 6.61 18.57
C PRO A 106 -12.01 5.28 18.28
N TRP A 107 -11.82 4.45 19.30
CA TRP A 107 -11.21 3.13 19.16
C TRP A 107 -12.09 2.19 18.36
N LEU A 108 -13.41 2.21 18.61
CA LEU A 108 -14.38 1.42 17.86
C LEU A 108 -14.42 1.80 16.37
N LEU A 109 -14.39 3.11 16.05
CA LEU A 109 -14.33 3.58 14.66
C LEU A 109 -13.02 3.18 13.98
N PHE A 110 -11.90 3.27 14.69
CA PHE A 110 -10.60 2.84 14.16
C PHE A 110 -10.60 1.34 13.85
N ILE A 111 -11.10 0.51 14.76
CA ILE A 111 -11.21 -0.94 14.56
C ILE A 111 -12.15 -1.26 13.38
N ALA A 112 -13.31 -0.60 13.29
CA ALA A 112 -14.24 -0.78 12.18
C ALA A 112 -13.62 -0.40 10.82
N PHE A 113 -12.86 0.70 10.77
CA PHE A 113 -12.13 1.14 9.58
C PHE A 113 -11.06 0.12 9.16
N TRP A 114 -10.29 -0.41 10.11
CA TRP A 114 -9.30 -1.46 9.81
C TRP A 114 -9.94 -2.74 9.32
N ILE A 115 -11.05 -3.18 9.93
CA ILE A 115 -11.81 -4.34 9.46
C ILE A 115 -12.30 -4.13 8.02
N TRP A 116 -12.76 -2.93 7.67
CA TRP A 116 -13.18 -2.61 6.31
C TRP A 116 -12.02 -2.66 5.30
N ILE A 117 -10.84 -2.15 5.66
CA ILE A 117 -9.62 -2.26 4.83
C ILE A 117 -9.24 -3.73 4.63
N PHE A 118 -9.16 -4.52 5.71
CA PHE A 118 -8.78 -5.93 5.62
C PHE A 118 -9.78 -6.73 4.78
N ARG A 119 -11.09 -6.47 4.90
CA ARG A 119 -12.12 -7.09 4.05
C ARG A 119 -11.96 -6.70 2.58
N THR A 120 -11.56 -5.46 2.29
CA THR A 120 -11.31 -4.99 0.92
C THR A 120 -10.04 -5.62 0.33
N MET A 121 -9.00 -5.80 1.14
CA MET A 121 -7.76 -6.45 0.70
C MET A 121 -7.91 -7.97 0.47
N GLN A 122 -8.72 -8.66 1.28
CA GLN A 122 -8.91 -10.10 1.16
C GLN A 122 -9.79 -10.49 -0.05
N GLY A 123 -10.68 -9.60 -0.52
CA GLY A 123 -11.42 -9.76 -1.78
C GLY A 123 -10.58 -9.56 -3.05
N GLY A 124 -9.33 -9.11 -2.92
CA GLY A 124 -8.36 -8.90 -4.00
C GLY A 124 -7.14 -9.84 -3.94
N GLY A 125 -7.25 -10.93 -3.18
CA GLY A 125 -6.17 -11.85 -2.75
C GLY A 125 -5.37 -12.59 -3.83
N ASN A 126 -5.38 -12.13 -5.08
CA ASN A 126 -4.57 -12.67 -6.16
C ASN A 126 -3.65 -11.63 -6.84
N ARG A 127 -3.62 -10.37 -6.40
CA ARG A 127 -2.77 -9.34 -7.05
C ARG A 127 -1.38 -9.19 -6.44
N ALA A 128 -1.19 -9.50 -5.16
CA ALA A 128 0.12 -9.39 -4.51
C ALA A 128 1.07 -10.56 -4.88
N PHE A 129 0.54 -11.78 -5.08
CA PHE A 129 1.30 -12.92 -5.59
C PHE A 129 1.55 -12.88 -7.12
N GLN A 130 0.85 -12.00 -7.85
CA GLN A 130 1.09 -11.72 -9.28
C GLN A 130 2.23 -10.72 -9.53
N PHE A 131 2.91 -10.22 -8.49
CA PHE A 131 4.07 -9.35 -8.68
C PHE A 131 5.35 -10.12 -9.07
N GLY A 132 5.38 -11.44 -8.80
CA GLY A 132 6.52 -12.33 -9.14
C GLY A 132 6.28 -13.24 -10.35
N ARG A 133 5.02 -13.55 -10.67
CA ARG A 133 4.68 -14.03 -12.02
C ARG A 133 4.38 -12.80 -12.83
N SER A 134 5.37 -12.36 -13.60
CA SER A 134 5.18 -11.47 -14.73
C SER A 134 3.74 -11.60 -15.24
N LYS A 135 2.96 -10.51 -15.22
CA LYS A 135 1.91 -10.31 -16.22
C LYS A 135 2.64 -10.18 -17.56
N ALA A 136 3.36 -11.23 -17.96
CA ALA A 136 3.81 -11.43 -19.30
C ALA A 136 2.51 -11.39 -20.04
N LYS A 137 2.30 -10.28 -20.76
CA LYS A 137 1.43 -10.23 -21.92
C LYS A 137 1.57 -11.61 -22.53
N LEU A 138 0.54 -12.46 -22.39
CA LEU A 138 0.54 -13.81 -22.98
C LEU A 138 1.09 -13.57 -24.37
N ILE A 139 2.28 -14.14 -24.66
CA ILE A 139 2.92 -13.92 -25.94
C ILE A 139 2.11 -14.80 -26.87
N SER A 140 0.93 -14.30 -27.22
CA SER A 140 -0.01 -15.01 -28.06
C SER A 140 0.73 -15.17 -29.39
N PRO A 141 0.92 -16.41 -29.83
CA PRO A 141 1.60 -16.63 -31.08
C PRO A 141 0.78 -15.95 -32.18
N ASP A 142 1.44 -15.11 -32.96
CA ASP A 142 0.85 -14.66 -34.20
C ASP A 142 1.00 -15.80 -35.22
N THR A 143 0.01 -16.01 -36.06
CA THR A 143 0.17 -16.84 -37.26
C THR A 143 0.22 -15.87 -38.43
N PRO A 144 1.42 -15.34 -38.76
CA PRO A 144 1.53 -14.30 -39.75
C PRO A 144 1.02 -14.80 -41.10
N LYS A 145 0.19 -13.99 -41.74
CA LYS A 145 -0.30 -14.25 -43.11
C LYS A 145 0.70 -13.81 -44.19
N VAL A 146 1.79 -13.17 -43.78
CA VAL A 146 2.85 -12.66 -44.65
C VAL A 146 3.65 -13.83 -45.18
N THR A 147 3.99 -13.81 -46.47
CA THR A 147 4.70 -14.87 -47.19
C THR A 147 5.91 -14.30 -47.93
N PHE A 148 6.74 -15.15 -48.57
CA PHE A 148 7.89 -14.67 -49.33
C PHE A 148 7.51 -13.80 -50.54
N ALA A 149 6.27 -13.93 -51.02
CA ALA A 149 5.71 -13.06 -52.05
C ALA A 149 5.57 -11.60 -51.59
N ASP A 150 5.42 -11.36 -50.27
CA ASP A 150 5.25 -10.04 -49.68
C ASP A 150 6.60 -9.35 -49.38
N VAL A 151 7.72 -10.06 -49.55
CA VAL A 151 9.07 -9.54 -49.34
C VAL A 151 9.70 -9.27 -50.70
N ALA A 152 10.12 -8.03 -50.97
CA ALA A 152 10.82 -7.70 -52.20
C ALA A 152 12.36 -7.87 -52.04
N GLY A 153 13.01 -8.47 -53.04
CA GLY A 153 14.47 -8.71 -53.04
C GLY A 153 14.93 -9.73 -52.00
N ALA A 154 16.20 -9.59 -51.57
CA ALA A 154 16.89 -10.50 -50.64
C ALA A 154 16.85 -11.96 -51.10
N ASP A 155 17.05 -12.18 -52.40
CA ASP A 155 16.84 -13.48 -53.05
C ASP A 155 17.80 -14.55 -52.50
N GLU A 156 19.04 -14.19 -52.18
CA GLU A 156 20.01 -15.08 -51.53
C GLU A 156 19.54 -15.48 -50.13
N ALA A 157 19.08 -14.52 -49.32
CA ALA A 157 18.61 -14.79 -47.97
C ALA A 157 17.32 -15.63 -47.96
N LYS A 158 16.41 -15.40 -48.92
CA LYS A 158 15.22 -16.23 -49.10
C LYS A 158 15.59 -17.67 -49.45
N GLN A 159 16.55 -17.85 -50.35
CA GLN A 159 17.02 -19.17 -50.76
C GLN A 159 17.61 -19.96 -49.58
N GLU A 160 18.42 -19.33 -48.74
CA GLU A 160 18.94 -19.97 -47.52
C GLU A 160 17.83 -20.30 -46.51
N LEU A 161 16.85 -19.40 -46.34
CA LEU A 161 15.73 -19.60 -45.42
C LEU A 161 14.72 -20.65 -45.91
N GLU A 162 14.72 -21.00 -47.19
CA GLU A 162 13.83 -22.02 -47.74
C GLU A 162 14.10 -23.42 -47.15
N GLU A 163 15.36 -23.72 -46.81
CA GLU A 163 15.71 -24.94 -46.09
C GLU A 163 15.06 -24.98 -44.69
N ILE A 164 15.07 -23.85 -43.99
CA ILE A 164 14.44 -23.71 -42.67
C ILE A 164 12.93 -23.89 -42.77
N ILE A 165 12.29 -23.33 -43.81
CA ILE A 165 10.85 -23.50 -44.06
C ILE A 165 10.51 -24.98 -44.31
N GLN A 166 11.29 -25.67 -45.14
CA GLN A 166 11.06 -27.09 -45.43
C GLN A 166 11.15 -27.94 -44.16
N PHE A 167 12.08 -27.63 -43.26
CA PHE A 167 12.18 -28.31 -41.97
C PHE A 167 10.95 -28.05 -41.10
N LEU A 168 10.53 -26.78 -40.96
CA LEU A 168 9.37 -26.43 -40.15
C LEU A 168 8.07 -27.09 -40.68
N LYS A 169 7.99 -27.36 -41.99
CA LYS A 169 6.90 -28.12 -42.61
C LYS A 169 6.99 -29.61 -42.30
N ASP A 170 8.14 -30.24 -42.52
CA ASP A 170 8.34 -31.69 -42.27
C ASP A 170 9.67 -31.97 -41.52
N PRO A 171 9.66 -31.89 -40.17
CA PRO A 171 10.84 -32.18 -39.36
C PRO A 171 11.30 -33.64 -39.47
N SER A 172 10.38 -34.56 -39.79
CA SER A 172 10.65 -36.00 -39.84
C SER A 172 11.59 -36.37 -40.98
N LYS A 173 11.48 -35.68 -42.12
CA LYS A 173 12.32 -35.89 -43.30
C LYS A 173 13.80 -35.65 -42.99
N PHE A 174 14.11 -34.60 -42.23
CA PHE A 174 15.49 -34.24 -41.89
C PHE A 174 16.07 -35.14 -40.81
N SER A 175 15.27 -35.52 -39.80
CA SER A 175 15.72 -36.46 -38.77
C SER A 175 16.07 -37.85 -39.33
N ARG A 176 15.34 -38.33 -40.36
CA ARG A 176 15.64 -39.62 -41.03
C ARG A 176 16.96 -39.61 -41.78
N LEU A 177 17.38 -38.45 -42.29
CA LEU A 177 18.62 -38.27 -43.04
C LEU A 177 19.83 -37.99 -42.11
N GLY A 178 19.61 -37.95 -40.78
CA GLY A 178 20.65 -37.61 -39.81
C GLY A 178 21.05 -36.13 -39.79
N GLY A 179 20.27 -35.27 -40.45
CA GLY A 179 20.52 -33.83 -40.47
C GLY A 179 20.20 -33.19 -39.12
N ARG A 180 21.11 -32.35 -38.62
CA ARG A 180 20.85 -31.47 -37.46
C ARG A 180 20.49 -30.09 -37.99
N LEU A 181 19.35 -29.56 -37.55
CA LEU A 181 18.97 -28.19 -37.85
C LEU A 181 19.95 -27.21 -37.17
N PRO A 182 20.32 -26.09 -37.83
CA PRO A 182 20.87 -24.95 -37.13
C PRO A 182 19.94 -24.53 -35.98
N THR A 183 20.47 -24.39 -34.77
CA THR A 183 19.69 -24.04 -33.58
C THR A 183 19.23 -22.58 -33.56
N GLY A 184 19.74 -21.76 -34.50
CA GLY A 184 19.34 -20.37 -34.68
C GLY A 184 19.90 -19.79 -35.97
N VAL A 185 19.26 -18.73 -36.46
CA VAL A 185 19.68 -17.94 -37.63
C VAL A 185 19.80 -16.49 -37.20
N LEU A 186 20.91 -15.83 -37.54
CA LEU A 186 21.13 -14.41 -37.27
C LEU A 186 21.05 -13.63 -38.57
N LEU A 187 19.99 -12.82 -38.72
CA LEU A 187 19.84 -11.92 -39.87
C LEU A 187 20.62 -10.62 -39.60
N VAL A 188 21.66 -10.35 -40.41
CA VAL A 188 22.50 -9.16 -40.27
C VAL A 188 22.28 -8.20 -41.44
N GLY A 189 22.12 -6.92 -41.14
CA GLY A 189 22.04 -5.88 -42.15
C GLY A 189 21.61 -4.53 -41.58
N PRO A 190 21.72 -3.43 -42.36
CA PRO A 190 21.27 -2.10 -41.94
C PRO A 190 19.82 -2.06 -41.43
N PRO A 191 19.44 -1.08 -40.59
CA PRO A 191 18.04 -0.90 -40.22
C PRO A 191 17.17 -0.64 -41.47
N GLY A 192 15.93 -1.14 -41.46
CA GLY A 192 14.99 -0.95 -42.56
C GLY A 192 15.10 -1.92 -43.75
N THR A 193 16.02 -2.89 -43.73
CA THR A 193 16.16 -3.90 -44.81
C THR A 193 15.15 -5.05 -44.75
N GLY A 194 14.11 -4.94 -43.91
CA GLY A 194 13.05 -5.96 -43.85
C GLY A 194 13.38 -7.23 -43.09
N LYS A 195 14.40 -7.26 -42.21
CA LYS A 195 14.76 -8.46 -41.39
C LYS A 195 13.56 -9.04 -40.62
N THR A 196 12.83 -8.19 -39.91
CA THR A 196 11.62 -8.57 -39.15
C THR A 196 10.50 -9.06 -40.08
N LEU A 197 10.37 -8.46 -41.27
CA LEU A 197 9.39 -8.87 -42.28
C LEU A 197 9.74 -10.25 -42.85
N LEU A 198 11.02 -10.48 -43.17
CA LEU A 198 11.53 -11.75 -43.67
C LEU A 198 11.32 -12.87 -42.64
N ALA A 199 11.60 -12.63 -41.36
CA ALA A 199 11.34 -13.60 -40.29
C ALA A 199 9.86 -13.96 -40.15
N ARG A 200 8.96 -12.96 -40.24
CA ARG A 200 7.50 -13.19 -40.26
C ARG A 200 7.07 -14.00 -41.48
N ALA A 201 7.68 -13.72 -42.63
CA ALA A 201 7.39 -14.42 -43.88
C ALA A 201 7.80 -15.90 -43.82
N VAL A 202 8.92 -16.24 -43.17
CA VAL A 202 9.32 -17.64 -42.91
C VAL A 202 8.26 -18.39 -42.11
N ALA A 203 7.74 -17.78 -41.03
CA ALA A 203 6.68 -18.40 -40.23
C ALA A 203 5.37 -18.58 -41.01
N GLY A 204 4.99 -17.57 -41.79
CA GLY A 204 3.78 -17.62 -42.62
C GLY A 204 3.87 -18.67 -43.73
N GLU A 205 5.02 -18.75 -44.41
CA GLU A 205 5.31 -19.80 -45.40
C GLU A 205 5.24 -21.19 -44.79
N ALA A 206 5.77 -21.37 -43.58
CA ALA A 206 5.74 -22.63 -42.86
C ALA A 206 4.38 -22.95 -42.24
N GLY A 207 3.48 -21.97 -42.11
CA GLY A 207 2.21 -22.09 -41.40
C GLY A 207 2.39 -22.43 -39.92
N ARG A 208 3.44 -21.90 -39.28
CA ARG A 208 3.80 -22.20 -37.89
C ARG A 208 3.66 -20.98 -36.97
N PRO A 209 3.45 -21.19 -35.66
CA PRO A 209 3.38 -20.09 -34.68
C PRO A 209 4.63 -19.21 -34.71
N PHE A 210 4.44 -17.88 -34.64
CA PHE A 210 5.49 -16.88 -34.57
C PHE A 210 5.43 -16.13 -33.24
N PHE A 211 6.45 -16.32 -32.41
CA PHE A 211 6.66 -15.58 -31.18
C PHE A 211 7.67 -14.47 -31.43
N GLN A 212 7.36 -13.25 -31.00
CA GLN A 212 8.23 -12.09 -31.18
C GLN A 212 8.50 -11.42 -29.83
N MET A 213 9.77 -11.10 -29.59
CA MET A 213 10.23 -10.30 -28.44
C MET A 213 11.29 -9.31 -28.89
N SER A 214 11.34 -8.12 -28.27
CA SER A 214 12.42 -7.17 -28.51
C SER A 214 13.60 -7.47 -27.61
N GLY A 215 14.82 -7.34 -28.12
CA GLY A 215 16.07 -7.46 -27.36
C GLY A 215 16.15 -6.45 -26.22
N SER A 216 15.50 -5.29 -26.38
CA SER A 216 15.36 -4.29 -25.32
C SER A 216 14.50 -4.76 -24.14
N ASP A 217 13.54 -5.68 -24.36
CA ASP A 217 12.62 -6.16 -23.31
C ASP A 217 13.33 -7.03 -22.27
N PHE A 218 14.56 -7.44 -22.58
CA PHE A 218 15.46 -8.18 -21.69
C PHE A 218 16.27 -7.29 -20.75
N VAL A 219 16.23 -5.97 -20.93
CA VAL A 219 16.98 -5.00 -20.11
C VAL A 219 15.98 -4.21 -19.27
N GLU A 220 15.65 -4.73 -18.09
CA GLU A 220 14.72 -4.07 -17.18
C GLU A 220 15.41 -3.49 -15.94
N MET A 221 14.75 -2.54 -15.29
CA MET A 221 15.25 -1.93 -14.04
C MET A 221 15.26 -2.92 -12.85
N PHE A 222 14.55 -4.05 -12.97
CA PHE A 222 14.38 -5.04 -11.90
C PHE A 222 15.17 -6.31 -12.23
N VAL A 223 16.09 -6.66 -11.32
CA VAL A 223 16.93 -7.85 -11.42
C VAL A 223 16.10 -9.12 -11.59
N GLY A 224 16.42 -9.94 -12.60
CA GLY A 224 15.83 -11.26 -12.83
C GLY A 224 14.52 -11.28 -13.61
N VAL A 225 13.90 -10.14 -13.89
CA VAL A 225 12.65 -10.09 -14.68
C VAL A 225 12.90 -10.44 -16.15
N GLY A 226 14.00 -9.94 -16.75
CA GLY A 226 14.41 -10.29 -18.10
C GLY A 226 14.65 -11.81 -18.26
N ALA A 227 15.41 -12.40 -17.34
CA ALA A 227 15.70 -13.84 -17.34
C ALA A 227 14.43 -14.72 -17.20
N SER A 228 13.42 -14.30 -16.43
CA SER A 228 12.15 -15.03 -16.36
C SER A 228 11.41 -15.00 -17.69
N ARG A 229 11.36 -13.84 -18.37
CA ARG A 229 10.68 -13.72 -19.67
C ARG A 229 11.31 -14.56 -20.76
N VAL A 230 12.65 -14.66 -20.79
CA VAL A 230 13.35 -15.57 -21.71
C VAL A 230 12.84 -16.99 -21.49
N ARG A 231 12.87 -17.48 -20.24
CA ARG A 231 12.45 -18.85 -19.93
C ARG A 231 10.99 -19.09 -20.30
N ASP A 232 10.09 -18.18 -19.92
CA ASP A 232 8.67 -18.27 -20.22
C ASP A 232 8.39 -18.27 -21.73
N LEU A 233 9.14 -17.49 -22.52
CA LEU A 233 9.07 -17.47 -23.98
C LEU A 233 9.47 -18.81 -24.59
N PHE A 234 10.60 -19.37 -24.15
CA PHE A 234 11.07 -20.67 -24.64
C PHE A 234 10.18 -21.83 -24.17
N GLU A 235 9.60 -21.76 -22.98
CA GLU A 235 8.64 -22.75 -22.47
C GLU A 235 7.36 -22.75 -23.32
N GLN A 236 6.75 -21.59 -23.55
CA GLN A 236 5.60 -21.44 -24.45
C GLN A 236 5.91 -21.88 -25.89
N GLY A 237 7.12 -21.59 -26.37
CA GLY A 237 7.58 -22.04 -27.69
C GLY A 237 7.69 -23.56 -27.80
N LYS A 238 8.21 -24.22 -26.76
CA LYS A 238 8.31 -25.70 -26.70
C LYS A 238 6.93 -26.36 -26.69
N GLU A 239 5.96 -25.80 -25.97
CA GLU A 239 4.58 -26.31 -25.95
C GLU A 239 3.89 -26.25 -27.33
N GLN A 240 4.28 -25.28 -28.17
CA GLN A 240 3.70 -25.07 -29.50
C GLN A 240 4.65 -25.43 -30.64
N ALA A 241 5.62 -26.31 -30.37
CA ALA A 241 6.58 -26.75 -31.37
C ALA A 241 5.90 -27.57 -32.50
N PRO A 242 6.34 -27.44 -33.77
CA PRO A 242 7.39 -26.52 -34.24
C PRO A 242 6.89 -25.08 -34.41
N CYS A 243 7.69 -24.12 -33.95
CA CYS A 243 7.41 -22.69 -33.96
C CYS A 243 8.66 -21.88 -34.31
N ILE A 244 8.50 -20.57 -34.51
CA ILE A 244 9.60 -19.62 -34.67
C ILE A 244 9.59 -18.65 -33.50
N ILE A 245 10.74 -18.49 -32.85
CA ILE A 245 10.98 -17.45 -31.85
C ILE A 245 11.90 -16.41 -32.49
N PHE A 246 11.39 -15.19 -32.66
CA PHE A 246 12.13 -14.07 -33.22
C PHE A 246 12.48 -13.07 -32.13
N VAL A 247 13.77 -12.78 -32.01
CA VAL A 247 14.31 -11.74 -31.13
C VAL A 247 14.81 -10.59 -32.00
N ASP A 248 14.10 -9.48 -31.99
CA ASP A 248 14.55 -8.25 -32.67
C ASP A 248 15.63 -7.56 -31.82
N GLU A 249 16.49 -6.73 -32.41
CA GLU A 249 17.48 -5.92 -31.66
C GLU A 249 18.31 -6.71 -30.61
N ILE A 250 18.72 -7.94 -30.93
CA ILE A 250 19.47 -8.82 -30.01
C ILE A 250 20.81 -8.19 -29.54
N ASP A 251 21.33 -7.22 -30.28
CA ASP A 251 22.51 -6.44 -29.93
C ASP A 251 22.33 -5.61 -28.64
N ALA A 252 21.09 -5.30 -28.25
CA ALA A 252 20.77 -4.66 -26.97
C ALA A 252 21.22 -5.51 -25.77
N VAL A 253 21.14 -6.84 -25.88
CA VAL A 253 21.55 -7.79 -24.83
C VAL A 253 23.02 -8.19 -24.94
N GLY A 254 23.54 -8.28 -26.17
CA GLY A 254 24.90 -8.77 -26.43
C GLY A 254 26.04 -7.77 -26.22
N ARG A 255 25.74 -6.50 -25.90
CA ARG A 255 26.78 -5.47 -25.78
C ARG A 255 27.42 -5.43 -24.38
N HIS A 256 28.63 -5.98 -24.25
CA HIS A 256 29.51 -5.64 -23.12
C HIS A 256 29.85 -4.14 -23.17
N ARG A 257 29.33 -3.35 -22.24
CA ARG A 257 29.90 -2.02 -21.93
C ARG A 257 30.72 -2.15 -20.65
N GLY A 258 32.02 -1.90 -20.78
CA GLY A 258 32.96 -1.93 -19.68
C GLY A 258 32.71 -0.84 -18.63
N ALA A 259 33.10 -1.17 -17.40
CA ALA A 259 33.41 -0.27 -16.28
C ALA A 259 32.49 0.95 -16.11
N GLY A 260 31.23 0.70 -15.72
CA GLY A 260 30.37 1.72 -15.11
C GLY A 260 29.95 1.24 -13.73
N LEU A 261 30.35 1.95 -12.67
CA LEU A 261 29.85 1.73 -11.31
C LEU A 261 28.33 1.91 -11.29
N GLY A 262 27.58 0.80 -11.30
CA GLY A 262 26.12 0.79 -11.20
C GLY A 262 25.57 -0.58 -11.60
N GLY A 263 24.82 -1.22 -10.71
CA GLY A 263 24.38 -2.62 -10.75
C GLY A 263 23.46 -3.08 -11.90
N GLY A 264 23.62 -2.54 -13.12
CA GLY A 264 22.97 -3.04 -14.34
C GLY A 264 23.78 -4.12 -15.08
N HIS A 265 24.99 -4.46 -14.62
CA HIS A 265 25.81 -5.52 -15.23
C HIS A 265 25.23 -6.91 -14.95
N ASP A 266 24.85 -7.15 -13.69
CA ASP A 266 24.43 -8.46 -13.20
C ASP A 266 23.12 -8.94 -13.83
N GLU A 267 22.19 -8.03 -14.13
CA GLU A 267 20.89 -8.35 -14.73
C GLU A 267 21.01 -8.79 -16.20
N ARG A 268 21.87 -8.14 -16.97
CA ARG A 268 22.11 -8.48 -18.38
C ARG A 268 22.83 -9.79 -18.52
N GLU A 269 23.84 -10.06 -17.70
CA GLU A 269 24.55 -11.34 -17.70
C GLU A 269 23.62 -12.49 -17.29
N GLN A 270 22.77 -12.28 -16.28
CA GLN A 270 21.80 -13.29 -15.87
C GLN A 270 20.78 -13.59 -16.98
N THR A 271 20.32 -12.57 -17.69
CA THR A 271 19.37 -12.72 -18.80
C THR A 271 20.02 -13.34 -20.04
N LEU A 272 21.25 -12.96 -20.38
CA LEU A 272 22.04 -13.57 -21.45
C LEU A 272 22.29 -15.06 -21.18
N ASN A 273 22.70 -15.41 -19.96
CA ASN A 273 22.92 -16.80 -19.57
C ASN A 273 21.62 -17.63 -19.63
N ALA A 274 20.46 -17.02 -19.37
CA ALA A 274 19.18 -17.70 -19.53
C ALA A 274 18.79 -17.97 -21.00
N LEU A 275 19.39 -17.27 -21.96
CA LEU A 275 19.22 -17.51 -23.40
C LEU A 275 20.16 -18.60 -23.91
N LEU A 276 21.32 -18.76 -23.25
CA LEU A 276 22.37 -19.72 -23.62
C LEU A 276 22.21 -21.12 -22.98
N VAL A 277 21.27 -21.29 -22.06
CA VAL A 277 20.96 -22.55 -21.34
C VAL A 277 19.66 -23.15 -21.85
#